data_AF-A0A965Q0B0-F1
#
_entry.id   AF-A0A965Q0B0-F1
#
_cell.length_a   1.000
_cell.length_b   1.000
_cell.length_c   1.000
_cell.angle_alpha   90.00
_cell.angle_beta   90.00
_cell.angle_gamma   90.00
#
_symmetry.space_group_name_H-M   'P 1'
#
loop_
_entity.id
_entity.type
_entity.pdbx_description
1 polymer ?
#
loop_
_entity_poly.entity_id
_entity_poly.type
_entity_poly.pdbx_seq_one_letter_code
_entity_poly.pdbx_strand_id
1 'polypeptide(L)'
;MRVPLRSETIMSYPTPSPESNFTHSVLNALRAAMNGEDTRLLTRTLLKLPAETAVSIENTTRHLPYIEELLSGFQQEETIIICFDETDSLIRDLYEGQINLLQSKARHAKRLLTVLAHRSEGFEQAARELAAFYVSHFRARESYINGLLYYADSFGLKEMYEHWHSHLVGTLDLIEDSKELLVEVSDIEEFSAYLLQRIYDSCVLIPASLQCQAHDMRHILSLNKDHFSFDDANLFSEEEKSEWIQLGLNAEQAGYWRAYDISPLEFSDWISLGFFEARIAGAWKARGFDPEAAHLWAIQGFDASEAFLCRYGGITSPEEAERMRSELH
;
A
#
# COMPACT_ATOMS: atom_id res chain seq x y z
N MET A 1 -45.20 -27.74 7.87
CA MET A 1 -45.05 -27.27 6.47
C MET A 1 -43.59 -26.89 6.28
N ARG A 2 -42.80 -27.70 5.57
CA ARG A 2 -41.40 -27.41 5.22
C ARG A 2 -41.37 -26.90 3.78
N VAL A 3 -40.77 -25.73 3.57
CA VAL A 3 -40.55 -25.16 2.24
C VAL A 3 -39.34 -25.86 1.62
N PRO A 4 -39.40 -26.35 0.37
CA PRO A 4 -38.25 -26.94 -0.29
C PRO A 4 -37.30 -25.84 -0.78
N LEU A 5 -36.01 -25.96 -0.45
CA LEU A 5 -34.95 -25.18 -1.07
C LEU A 5 -34.86 -25.60 -2.54
N ARG A 6 -34.99 -24.60 -3.44
CA ARG A 6 -34.80 -24.79 -4.87
C ARG A 6 -33.33 -25.11 -5.13
N SER A 7 -33.10 -26.15 -5.91
CA SER A 7 -31.80 -26.45 -6.50
C SER A 7 -31.40 -25.29 -7.41
N GLU A 8 -30.40 -24.52 -7.00
CA GLU A 8 -29.75 -23.53 -7.87
C GLU A 8 -28.99 -24.28 -8.96
N THR A 9 -29.33 -23.95 -10.20
CA THR A 9 -28.60 -24.34 -11.39
C THR A 9 -27.24 -23.63 -11.34
N ILE A 10 -26.18 -24.38 -11.04
CA ILE A 10 -24.80 -23.91 -11.21
C ILE A 10 -24.61 -23.67 -12.71
N MET A 11 -24.58 -22.40 -13.11
CA MET A 11 -24.14 -22.00 -14.44
C MET A 11 -22.65 -22.32 -14.58
N SER A 12 -22.32 -23.38 -15.31
CA SER A 12 -20.95 -23.60 -15.77
C SER A 12 -20.66 -22.59 -16.88
N TYR A 13 -19.88 -21.57 -16.57
CA TYR A 13 -19.25 -20.74 -17.59
C TYR A 13 -18.21 -21.57 -18.34
N PRO A 14 -18.05 -21.40 -19.66
CA PRO A 14 -16.91 -21.97 -20.36
C PRO A 14 -15.64 -21.32 -19.79
N THR A 15 -14.82 -22.10 -19.10
CA THR A 15 -13.48 -21.70 -18.66
C THR A 15 -12.64 -21.40 -19.90
N PRO A 16 -12.18 -20.16 -20.11
CA PRO A 16 -11.08 -19.91 -21.03
C PRO A 16 -9.86 -20.68 -20.52
N SER A 17 -9.06 -21.28 -21.42
CA SER A 17 -7.86 -22.02 -20.99
C SER A 17 -6.94 -21.08 -20.18
N PRO A 18 -6.54 -21.44 -18.95
CA PRO A 18 -5.81 -20.55 -18.03
C PRO A 18 -4.43 -20.07 -18.52
N GLU A 19 -3.86 -20.72 -19.53
CA GLU A 19 -2.42 -20.68 -19.81
C GLU A 19 -1.94 -19.51 -20.70
N SER A 20 -2.72 -18.44 -20.94
CA SER A 20 -2.29 -17.42 -21.91
C SER A 20 -2.23 -15.94 -21.50
N ASN A 21 -2.88 -15.41 -20.46
CA ASN A 21 -3.22 -13.97 -20.56
C ASN A 21 -2.85 -13.05 -19.37
N PHE A 22 -1.73 -13.31 -18.68
CA PHE A 22 -1.38 -12.60 -17.43
C PHE A 22 -0.57 -11.29 -17.57
N THR A 23 0.01 -10.99 -18.72
CA THR A 23 1.25 -10.18 -18.77
C THR A 23 1.10 -8.67 -18.89
N HIS A 24 -0.01 -8.17 -19.39
CA HIS A 24 -0.16 -6.73 -19.67
C HIS A 24 -0.17 -5.86 -18.39
N SER A 25 -0.58 -6.43 -17.26
CA SER A 25 -0.50 -5.79 -15.94
C SER A 25 0.94 -5.65 -15.44
N VAL A 26 1.79 -6.63 -15.76
CA VAL A 26 3.18 -6.73 -15.31
C VAL A 26 4.02 -5.58 -15.86
N LEU A 27 3.95 -5.34 -17.16
CA LEU A 27 4.72 -4.28 -17.81
C LEU A 27 4.28 -2.88 -17.37
N ASN A 28 2.99 -2.69 -17.12
CA ASN A 28 2.49 -1.42 -16.58
C ASN A 28 2.84 -1.23 -15.10
N ALA A 29 2.87 -2.30 -14.29
CA ALA A 29 3.37 -2.26 -12.90
C ALA A 29 4.90 -2.06 -12.82
N LEU A 30 5.66 -2.61 -13.77
CA LEU A 30 7.10 -2.36 -13.90
C LEU A 30 7.38 -0.93 -14.40
N ARG A 31 6.63 -0.46 -15.40
CA ARG A 31 6.70 0.93 -15.89
C ARG A 31 6.26 1.93 -14.81
N ALA A 32 5.29 1.57 -13.97
CA ALA A 32 4.89 2.30 -12.78
C ALA A 32 6.01 2.43 -11.75
N ALA A 33 6.71 1.33 -11.48
CA ALA A 33 7.87 1.33 -10.60
C ALA A 33 9.00 2.23 -11.15
N MET A 34 9.22 2.21 -12.46
CA MET A 34 10.19 3.07 -13.16
C MET A 34 9.79 4.56 -13.16
N ASN A 35 8.53 4.90 -13.45
CA ASN A 35 8.03 6.28 -13.40
C ASN A 35 8.07 6.86 -11.97
N GLY A 36 7.87 6.02 -10.96
CA GLY A 36 8.07 6.38 -9.56
C GLY A 36 9.55 6.66 -9.25
N GLU A 37 10.49 6.00 -9.92
CA GLU A 37 11.93 6.18 -9.77
C GLU A 37 12.41 7.50 -10.43
N ASP A 38 11.88 7.86 -11.60
CA ASP A 38 12.11 9.17 -12.24
C ASP A 38 11.55 10.33 -11.40
N THR A 39 10.32 10.17 -10.89
CA THR A 39 9.71 11.14 -9.97
C THR A 39 10.56 11.30 -8.72
N ARG A 40 11.07 10.18 -8.17
CA ARG A 40 11.95 10.19 -7.00
C ARG A 40 13.26 10.91 -7.28
N LEU A 41 13.87 10.70 -8.45
CA LEU A 41 15.10 11.39 -8.84
C LEU A 41 14.88 12.90 -8.92
N LEU A 42 13.82 13.32 -9.62
CA LEU A 42 13.43 14.73 -9.74
C LEU A 42 13.16 15.36 -8.36
N THR A 43 12.44 14.64 -7.50
CA THR A 43 12.09 15.11 -6.15
C THR A 43 13.32 15.23 -5.26
N ARG A 44 14.26 14.27 -5.32
CA ARG A 44 15.53 14.34 -4.60
C ARG A 44 16.38 15.51 -5.08
N THR A 45 16.41 15.79 -6.38
CA THR A 45 17.09 16.97 -6.93
C THR A 45 16.46 18.26 -6.41
N LEU A 46 15.13 18.37 -6.41
CA LEU A 46 14.43 19.54 -5.88
C LEU A 46 14.74 19.77 -4.39
N LEU A 47 14.81 18.70 -3.61
CA LEU A 47 15.10 18.76 -2.18
C LEU A 47 16.60 18.77 -1.83
N LYS A 48 17.49 18.83 -2.83
CA LYS A 48 18.96 18.79 -2.65
C LYS A 48 19.44 17.59 -1.81
N LEU A 49 18.76 16.45 -1.92
CA LEU A 49 19.12 15.23 -1.19
C LEU A 49 20.31 14.54 -1.89
N PRO A 50 21.22 13.86 -1.15
CA PRO A 50 22.35 13.14 -1.74
C PRO A 50 21.88 12.05 -2.73
N ALA A 51 22.69 11.71 -3.73
CA ALA A 51 22.37 10.63 -4.66
C ALA A 51 22.28 9.27 -3.94
N GLU A 52 21.40 8.38 -4.40
CA GLU A 52 21.24 7.04 -3.81
C GLU A 52 22.44 6.13 -4.07
N THR A 53 22.56 5.07 -3.25
CA THR A 53 23.56 4.02 -3.43
C THR A 53 23.36 3.32 -4.77
N ALA A 54 24.46 3.08 -5.48
CA ALA A 54 24.50 2.54 -6.85
C ALA A 54 23.68 1.25 -7.07
N VAL A 55 23.41 0.46 -6.03
CA VAL A 55 22.78 -0.86 -6.11
C VAL A 55 21.32 -0.83 -6.56
N SER A 56 20.52 0.18 -6.16
CA SER A 56 19.11 0.29 -6.60
C SER A 56 19.02 0.61 -8.09
N ILE A 57 19.83 1.57 -8.53
CA ILE A 57 19.91 1.99 -9.93
C ILE A 57 20.48 0.85 -10.79
N GLU A 58 21.50 0.14 -10.30
CA GLU A 58 22.17 -0.93 -11.05
C GLU A 58 21.23 -2.10 -11.38
N ASN A 59 20.36 -2.51 -10.44
CA ASN A 59 19.41 -3.59 -10.70
C ASN A 59 18.35 -3.19 -11.74
N THR A 60 17.74 -2.00 -11.63
CA THR A 60 16.77 -1.51 -12.63
C THR A 60 17.47 -1.31 -13.99
N THR A 61 18.66 -0.72 -13.99
CA THR A 61 19.44 -0.44 -15.22
C THR A 61 19.91 -1.73 -15.90
N ARG A 62 20.20 -2.80 -15.15
CA ARG A 62 20.62 -4.09 -15.71
C ARG A 62 19.53 -4.74 -16.55
N HIS A 63 18.26 -4.58 -16.16
CA HIS A 63 17.13 -5.17 -16.88
C HIS A 63 16.51 -4.23 -17.91
N LEU A 64 16.87 -2.94 -17.88
CA LEU A 64 16.32 -1.91 -18.76
C LEU A 64 16.54 -2.20 -20.26
N PRO A 65 17.75 -2.56 -20.74
CA PRO A 65 17.95 -2.86 -22.16
C PRO A 65 17.13 -4.04 -22.65
N TYR A 66 16.88 -5.05 -21.79
CA TYR A 66 16.07 -6.20 -22.13
C TYR A 66 14.58 -5.84 -22.21
N ILE A 67 14.09 -5.02 -21.28
CA ILE A 67 12.73 -4.49 -21.31
C ILE A 67 12.55 -3.61 -22.56
N GLU A 68 13.52 -2.74 -22.88
CA GLU A 68 13.50 -1.90 -24.08
C GLU A 68 13.58 -2.74 -25.36
N GLU A 69 14.40 -3.79 -25.41
CA GLU A 69 14.48 -4.72 -26.53
C GLU A 69 13.14 -5.44 -26.76
N LEU A 70 12.56 -6.00 -25.69
CA LEU A 70 11.20 -6.56 -25.69
C LEU A 70 10.21 -5.55 -26.27
N LEU A 71 10.19 -4.33 -25.73
CA LEU A 71 9.24 -3.29 -26.13
C LEU A 71 9.47 -2.75 -27.56
N SER A 72 10.72 -2.73 -28.03
CA SER A 72 11.10 -2.20 -29.35
C SER A 72 10.63 -3.06 -30.52
N GLY A 73 10.31 -4.34 -30.26
CA GLY A 73 9.75 -5.26 -31.24
C GLY A 73 8.27 -5.01 -31.56
N PHE A 74 7.59 -4.09 -30.86
CA PHE A 74 6.14 -3.93 -30.90
C PHE A 74 5.70 -2.58 -31.50
N GLN A 75 4.74 -2.60 -32.45
CA GLN A 75 4.15 -1.38 -33.02
C GLN A 75 3.07 -0.78 -32.10
N GLN A 76 2.94 0.55 -32.10
CA GLN A 76 2.12 1.34 -31.15
C GLN A 76 0.61 1.04 -31.12
N GLU A 77 0.07 0.19 -32.00
CA GLU A 77 -1.38 -0.04 -32.13
C GLU A 77 -1.82 -1.48 -31.86
N GLU A 78 -0.92 -2.41 -31.53
CA GLU A 78 -1.31 -3.80 -31.22
C GLU A 78 -1.42 -4.02 -29.70
N THR A 79 -2.60 -4.44 -29.23
CA THR A 79 -2.80 -4.94 -27.86
C THR A 79 -2.14 -6.31 -27.75
N ILE A 80 -0.85 -6.34 -27.40
CA ILE A 80 -0.09 -7.60 -27.36
C ILE A 80 -0.22 -8.26 -25.99
N ILE A 81 -1.10 -9.25 -25.89
CA ILE A 81 -1.09 -10.15 -24.74
C ILE A 81 0.16 -11.02 -24.87
N ILE A 82 1.25 -10.60 -24.24
CA ILE A 82 2.40 -11.48 -24.08
C ILE A 82 1.90 -12.62 -23.17
N CYS A 83 1.97 -13.86 -23.61
CA CYS A 83 1.64 -14.99 -22.74
C CYS A 83 2.94 -15.39 -22.07
N PHE A 84 3.10 -15.10 -20.78
CA PHE A 84 4.25 -15.60 -20.06
C PHE A 84 3.88 -16.96 -19.47
N ASP A 85 4.62 -17.98 -19.91
CA ASP A 85 4.59 -19.30 -19.30
C ASP A 85 5.05 -19.15 -17.84
N GLU A 86 4.34 -19.78 -16.91
CA GLU A 86 4.62 -19.78 -15.46
C GLU A 86 6.02 -20.30 -15.11
N THR A 87 6.65 -20.99 -16.06
CA THR A 87 8.02 -21.46 -15.98
C THR A 87 9.06 -20.39 -16.29
N ASP A 88 8.66 -19.19 -16.73
CA ASP A 88 9.59 -18.10 -16.99
C ASP A 88 10.08 -17.51 -15.66
N SER A 89 11.15 -18.13 -15.16
CA SER A 89 11.87 -17.75 -13.95
C SER A 89 12.22 -16.27 -13.93
N LEU A 90 12.38 -15.61 -15.09
CA LEU A 90 12.75 -14.20 -15.16
C LEU A 90 11.67 -13.30 -14.57
N ILE A 91 10.39 -13.56 -14.85
CA ILE A 91 9.30 -12.71 -14.34
C ILE A 91 9.14 -12.90 -12.85
N ARG A 92 9.23 -14.15 -12.41
CA ARG A 92 9.25 -14.46 -10.98
C ARG A 92 10.38 -13.70 -10.28
N ASP A 93 11.59 -13.76 -10.83
CA ASP A 93 12.75 -13.03 -10.31
C ASP A 93 12.52 -11.51 -10.29
N LEU A 94 11.89 -10.94 -11.33
CA LEU A 94 11.55 -9.52 -11.39
C LEU A 94 10.54 -9.14 -10.29
N TYR A 95 9.47 -9.91 -10.12
CA TYR A 95 8.48 -9.68 -9.08
C TYR A 95 9.08 -9.84 -7.68
N GLU A 96 9.86 -10.89 -7.44
CA GLU A 96 10.55 -11.11 -6.17
C GLU A 96 11.53 -9.96 -5.88
N GLY A 97 12.23 -9.47 -6.90
CA GLY A 97 13.06 -8.27 -6.84
C GLY A 97 12.27 -7.02 -6.41
N GLN A 98 11.10 -6.79 -7.02
CA GLN A 98 10.22 -5.66 -6.67
C GLN A 98 9.62 -5.79 -5.26
N ILE A 99 9.17 -6.99 -4.88
CA ILE A 99 8.69 -7.28 -3.51
C ILE A 99 9.78 -6.95 -2.49
N ASN A 100 11.01 -7.40 -2.73
CA ASN A 100 12.15 -7.12 -1.86
C ASN A 100 12.45 -5.61 -1.78
N LEU A 101 12.35 -4.89 -2.91
CA LEU A 101 12.50 -3.44 -2.97
C LEU A 101 11.42 -2.73 -2.15
N LEU A 102 10.14 -3.09 -2.31
CA LEU A 102 9.01 -2.52 -1.55
C LEU A 102 9.19 -2.75 -0.04
N GLN A 103 9.60 -3.95 0.36
CA GLN A 103 9.89 -4.25 1.76
C GLN A 103 11.08 -3.45 2.31
N SER A 104 12.13 -3.26 1.52
CA SER A 104 13.29 -2.42 1.89
C SER A 104 12.88 -0.96 2.06
N LYS A 105 12.08 -0.45 1.13
CA LYS A 105 11.44 0.87 1.15
C LYS A 105 10.57 1.05 2.40
N ALA A 106 9.77 0.06 2.77
CA ALA A 106 8.96 0.08 3.99
C ALA A 106 9.84 0.16 5.25
N ARG A 107 10.90 -0.63 5.36
CA ARG A 107 11.86 -0.57 6.48
C ARG A 107 12.57 0.78 6.56
N HIS A 108 12.92 1.37 5.42
CA HIS A 108 13.53 2.69 5.38
C HIS A 108 12.56 3.78 5.87
N ALA A 109 11.32 3.79 5.38
CA ALA A 109 10.29 4.72 5.86
C ALA A 109 10.03 4.59 7.36
N LYS A 110 9.94 3.37 7.91
CA LYS A 110 9.82 3.15 9.37
C LYS A 110 10.97 3.82 10.13
N ARG A 111 12.21 3.65 9.68
CA ARG A 111 13.38 4.29 10.32
C ARG A 111 13.29 5.82 10.28
N LEU A 112 12.92 6.40 9.15
CA LEU A 112 12.75 7.85 9.03
C LEU A 112 11.65 8.37 9.95
N LEU A 113 10.52 7.67 10.03
CA LEU A 113 9.42 7.99 10.96
C LEU A 113 9.88 7.92 12.42
N THR A 114 10.71 6.94 12.79
CA THR A 114 11.31 6.87 14.14
C THR A 114 12.19 8.08 14.43
N VAL A 115 13.07 8.48 13.49
CA VAL A 115 13.93 9.66 13.64
C VAL A 115 13.09 10.92 13.81
N LEU A 116 12.04 11.08 12.99
CA LEU A 116 11.12 12.21 13.02
C LEU A 116 10.37 12.29 14.35
N ALA A 117 9.79 11.17 14.81
CA ALA A 117 8.99 11.08 16.03
C ALA A 117 9.81 11.44 17.29
N HIS A 118 11.08 11.01 17.34
CA HIS A 118 11.96 11.29 18.48
C HIS A 118 12.74 12.60 18.35
N ARG A 119 12.54 13.35 17.26
CA ARG A 119 13.32 14.56 16.91
C ARG A 119 14.83 14.36 17.10
N SER A 120 15.32 13.19 16.68
CA SER A 120 16.72 12.82 16.80
C SER A 120 17.59 13.63 15.83
N GLU A 121 18.92 13.55 15.97
CA GLU A 121 19.85 14.18 15.04
C GLU A 121 19.52 13.81 13.59
N GLY A 122 19.41 14.82 12.72
CA GLY A 122 19.03 14.63 11.31
C GLY A 122 17.52 14.55 11.04
N PHE A 123 16.64 14.89 11.99
CA PHE A 123 15.19 14.84 11.76
C PHE A 123 14.72 15.72 10.59
N GLU A 124 15.36 16.85 10.32
CA GLU A 124 15.01 17.72 9.18
C GLU A 124 15.28 17.02 7.84
N GLN A 125 16.42 16.35 7.74
CA GLN A 125 16.75 15.52 6.58
C GLN A 125 15.75 14.37 6.45
N ALA A 126 15.40 13.71 7.55
CA ALA A 126 14.39 12.66 7.55
C ALA A 126 13.00 13.17 7.13
N ALA A 127 12.61 14.38 7.54
CA ALA A 127 11.36 15.03 7.17
C ALA A 127 11.30 15.30 5.65
N ARG A 128 12.38 15.84 5.07
CA ARG A 128 12.51 16.04 3.61
C ARG A 128 12.46 14.73 2.85
N GLU A 129 13.19 13.73 3.32
CA GLU A 129 13.19 12.39 2.71
C GLU A 129 11.80 11.76 2.76
N LEU A 130 11.08 11.86 3.87
CA LEU A 130 9.70 11.38 3.99
C LEU A 130 8.74 12.10 3.06
N ALA A 131 8.81 13.44 2.96
CA ALA A 131 7.98 14.20 2.03
C ALA A 131 8.24 13.78 0.57
N ALA A 132 9.50 13.62 0.17
CA ALA A 132 9.83 13.07 -1.15
C ALA A 132 9.29 11.65 -1.35
N PHE A 133 9.42 10.83 -0.32
CA PHE A 133 8.99 9.45 -0.35
C PHE A 133 7.48 9.35 -0.50
N TYR A 134 6.72 10.22 0.18
CA TYR A 134 5.26 10.32 0.10
C TYR A 134 4.77 10.58 -1.33
N VAL A 135 5.35 11.59 -2.01
CA VAL A 135 5.03 11.89 -3.42
C VAL A 135 5.37 10.71 -4.32
N SER A 136 6.59 10.17 -4.19
CA SER A 136 7.02 9.05 -5.04
C SER A 136 6.18 7.80 -4.83
N HIS A 137 5.73 7.55 -3.59
CA HIS A 137 4.89 6.41 -3.24
C HIS A 137 3.54 6.49 -3.94
N PHE A 138 2.84 7.63 -3.87
CA PHE A 138 1.52 7.72 -4.48
C PHE A 138 1.55 7.80 -6.00
N ARG A 139 2.60 8.37 -6.59
CA ARG A 139 2.81 8.26 -8.05
C ARG A 139 3.04 6.82 -8.50
N ALA A 140 3.83 6.06 -7.75
CA ALA A 140 4.00 4.63 -8.01
C ALA A 140 2.68 3.87 -7.81
N ARG A 141 1.90 4.23 -6.78
CA ARG A 141 0.59 3.61 -6.48
C ARG A 141 -0.45 3.90 -7.57
N GLU A 142 -0.58 5.14 -8.04
CA GLU A 142 -1.43 5.52 -9.17
C GLU A 142 -1.11 4.66 -10.40
N SER A 143 0.18 4.58 -10.73
CA SER A 143 0.63 3.84 -11.90
C SER A 143 0.37 2.32 -11.75
N TYR A 144 0.53 1.77 -10.53
CA TYR A 144 0.16 0.40 -10.20
C TYR A 144 -1.34 0.14 -10.37
N ILE A 145 -2.20 1.00 -9.82
CA ILE A 145 -3.66 0.88 -9.92
C ILE A 145 -4.11 0.97 -11.38
N ASN A 146 -3.54 1.89 -12.17
CA ASN A 146 -3.83 1.99 -13.59
C ASN A 146 -3.46 0.71 -14.36
N GLY A 147 -2.35 0.05 -13.99
CA GLY A 147 -2.00 -1.25 -14.55
C GLY A 147 -3.05 -2.33 -14.26
N LEU A 148 -3.61 -2.34 -13.05
CA LEU A 148 -4.68 -3.26 -12.65
C LEU A 148 -6.02 -2.95 -13.32
N LEU A 149 -6.36 -1.66 -13.47
CA LEU A 149 -7.56 -1.24 -14.20
C LEU A 149 -7.51 -1.64 -15.67
N TYR A 150 -6.38 -1.41 -16.32
CA TYR A 150 -6.16 -1.82 -17.71
C TYR A 150 -6.29 -3.33 -17.86
N TYR A 151 -5.73 -4.10 -16.92
CA TYR A 151 -5.88 -5.55 -16.87
C TYR A 151 -7.36 -5.94 -16.73
N ALA A 152 -8.04 -5.41 -15.72
CA ALA A 152 -9.44 -5.75 -15.46
C ALA A 152 -10.35 -5.44 -16.66
N ASP A 153 -10.15 -4.30 -17.32
CA ASP A 153 -10.88 -3.89 -18.52
C ASP A 153 -10.60 -4.83 -19.71
N SER A 154 -9.32 -5.15 -19.97
CA SER A 154 -8.90 -6.05 -21.05
C SER A 154 -9.52 -7.45 -20.94
N PHE A 155 -9.86 -7.89 -19.72
CA PHE A 155 -10.44 -9.20 -19.45
C PHE A 155 -11.92 -9.18 -19.09
N GLY A 156 -12.58 -8.01 -19.13
CA GLY A 156 -13.98 -7.87 -18.75
C GLY A 156 -14.26 -8.21 -17.28
N LEU A 157 -13.27 -8.06 -16.40
CA LEU A 157 -13.35 -8.33 -14.96
C LEU A 157 -13.98 -7.14 -14.24
N LYS A 158 -15.29 -6.94 -14.45
CA LYS A 158 -16.03 -5.78 -13.96
C LYS A 158 -15.85 -5.51 -12.47
N GLU A 159 -15.96 -6.53 -11.62
CA GLU A 159 -15.86 -6.38 -10.16
C GLU A 159 -14.46 -5.89 -9.74
N MET A 160 -13.41 -6.44 -10.34
CA MET A 160 -12.03 -6.01 -10.11
C MET A 160 -11.82 -4.56 -10.58
N TYR A 161 -12.38 -4.21 -11.74
CA TYR A 161 -12.31 -2.84 -12.25
C TYR A 161 -12.96 -1.84 -11.29
N GLU A 162 -14.20 -2.10 -10.86
CA GLU A 162 -14.94 -1.23 -9.94
C GLU A 162 -14.19 -1.07 -8.60
N HIS A 163 -13.65 -2.17 -8.07
CA HIS A 163 -12.84 -2.16 -6.86
C HIS A 163 -11.62 -1.24 -6.99
N TRP A 164 -10.76 -1.46 -7.99
CA TRP A 164 -9.55 -0.66 -8.17
C TRP A 164 -9.81 0.78 -8.62
N HIS A 165 -10.93 1.03 -9.29
CA HIS A 165 -11.30 2.38 -9.71
C HIS A 165 -11.61 3.26 -8.50
N SER A 166 -12.30 2.71 -7.49
CA SER A 166 -12.52 3.41 -6.22
C SER A 166 -11.20 3.76 -5.51
N HIS A 167 -10.21 2.88 -5.57
CA HIS A 167 -8.87 3.13 -5.01
C HIS A 167 -8.08 4.20 -5.79
N LEU A 168 -8.29 4.31 -7.10
CA LEU A 168 -7.64 5.35 -7.92
C LEU A 168 -8.08 6.74 -7.48
N VAL A 169 -9.39 6.95 -7.28
CA VAL A 169 -9.94 8.26 -6.87
C VAL A 169 -9.25 8.77 -5.61
N GLY A 170 -9.23 7.96 -4.54
CA GLY A 170 -8.55 8.35 -3.29
C GLY A 170 -7.04 8.48 -3.43
N THR A 171 -6.40 7.81 -4.39
CA THR A 171 -4.97 7.96 -4.65
C THR A 171 -4.64 9.29 -5.35
N LEU A 172 -5.54 9.78 -6.21
CA LEU A 172 -5.37 11.07 -6.89
C LEU A 172 -5.44 12.24 -5.91
N ASP A 173 -6.36 12.21 -4.94
CA ASP A 173 -6.43 13.23 -3.88
C ASP A 173 -5.12 13.26 -3.07
N LEU A 174 -4.61 12.08 -2.69
CA LEU A 174 -3.36 11.94 -1.97
C LEU A 174 -2.12 12.40 -2.78
N ILE A 175 -2.19 12.35 -4.11
CA ILE A 175 -1.12 12.88 -4.97
C ILE A 175 -1.10 14.41 -4.88
N GLU A 176 -2.25 15.08 -4.95
CA GLU A 176 -2.29 16.54 -4.82
C GLU A 176 -1.83 16.99 -3.44
N ASP A 177 -2.34 16.35 -2.37
CA ASP A 177 -1.90 16.60 -0.99
C ASP A 177 -0.37 16.42 -0.84
N SER A 178 0.20 15.39 -1.47
CA SER A 178 1.63 15.13 -1.42
C SER A 178 2.47 16.21 -2.11
N LYS A 179 1.98 16.79 -3.22
CA LYS A 179 2.67 17.88 -3.91
C LYS A 179 2.66 19.15 -3.08
N GLU A 180 1.54 19.47 -2.45
CA GLU A 180 1.45 20.62 -1.55
C GLU A 180 2.44 20.49 -0.39
N LEU A 181 2.49 19.30 0.24
CA LEU A 181 3.46 19.01 1.29
C LEU A 181 4.90 19.15 0.80
N LEU A 182 5.20 18.68 -0.41
CA LEU A 182 6.54 18.79 -0.98
C LEU A 182 6.97 20.25 -1.18
N VAL A 183 6.07 21.10 -1.69
CA VAL A 183 6.33 22.55 -1.85
C VAL A 183 6.54 23.21 -0.49
N GLU A 184 5.71 22.90 0.50
CA GLU A 184 5.88 23.43 1.86
C GLU A 184 7.24 23.05 2.46
N VAL A 185 7.69 21.83 2.20
CA VAL A 185 8.97 21.32 2.71
C VAL A 185 10.17 21.85 1.92
N SER A 186 10.07 22.11 0.62
CA SER A 186 11.23 22.49 -0.21
C SER A 186 11.85 23.82 0.18
N ASP A 187 11.04 24.77 0.61
CA ASP A 187 11.46 26.17 0.80
C ASP A 187 11.67 26.55 2.28
N ILE A 188 11.46 25.60 3.20
CA ILE A 188 11.54 25.89 4.63
C ILE A 188 12.98 25.81 5.13
N GLU A 189 13.43 26.80 5.89
CA GLU A 189 14.72 26.77 6.59
C GLU A 189 14.61 26.07 7.94
N GLU A 190 13.51 26.26 8.65
CA GLU A 190 13.25 25.71 9.99
C GLU A 190 11.91 24.98 10.04
N PHE A 191 11.91 23.73 10.53
CA PHE A 191 10.69 22.95 10.63
C PHE A 191 9.88 23.30 11.89
N SER A 192 8.66 23.79 11.68
CA SER A 192 7.72 23.98 12.78
C SER A 192 7.23 22.64 13.34
N ALA A 193 6.81 22.62 14.62
CA ALA A 193 6.23 21.42 15.22
C ALA A 193 4.99 20.92 14.46
N TYR A 194 4.18 21.86 13.94
CA TYR A 194 3.02 21.56 13.12
C TYR A 194 3.40 20.87 11.81
N LEU A 195 4.39 21.39 11.07
CA LEU A 195 4.82 20.79 9.81
C LEU A 195 5.40 19.39 10.02
N LEU A 196 6.23 19.19 11.06
CA LEU A 196 6.75 17.86 11.39
C LEU A 196 5.62 16.87 11.68
N GLN A 197 4.57 17.32 12.38
CA GLN A 197 3.41 16.50 12.67
C GLN A 197 2.62 16.18 11.39
N ARG A 198 2.38 17.16 10.52
CA ARG A 198 1.75 16.96 9.21
C ARG A 198 2.52 15.92 8.38
N ILE A 199 3.84 16.04 8.28
CA ILE A 199 4.69 15.08 7.57
C ILE A 199 4.54 13.69 8.17
N TYR A 200 4.60 13.58 9.50
CA TYR A 200 4.42 12.31 10.20
C TYR A 200 3.05 11.69 9.87
N ASP A 201 1.96 12.44 10.04
CA ASP A 201 0.60 11.97 9.81
C ASP A 201 0.34 11.53 8.37
N SER A 202 0.86 12.29 7.40
CA SER A 202 0.82 11.94 5.98
C SER A 202 1.60 10.64 5.71
N CYS A 203 2.76 10.46 6.33
CA CYS A 203 3.68 9.38 5.99
C CYS A 203 3.52 8.11 6.84
N VAL A 204 2.83 8.16 7.97
CA VAL A 204 2.82 7.08 8.97
C VAL A 204 2.31 5.75 8.41
N LEU A 205 1.43 5.80 7.40
CA LEU A 205 0.86 4.61 6.74
C LEU A 205 1.65 4.13 5.52
N ILE A 206 2.67 4.86 5.05
CA ILE A 206 3.45 4.45 3.87
C ILE A 206 4.08 3.06 4.06
N PRO A 207 4.72 2.73 5.21
CA PRO A 207 5.29 1.40 5.38
C PRO A 207 4.29 0.27 5.20
N ALA A 208 3.09 0.42 5.78
CA ALA A 208 2.03 -0.57 5.68
C ALA A 208 1.46 -0.65 4.26
N SER A 209 1.27 0.49 3.59
CA SER A 209 0.83 0.56 2.19
C SER A 209 1.80 -0.17 1.25
N LEU A 210 3.12 0.01 1.43
CA LEU A 210 4.15 -0.70 0.67
C LEU A 210 4.14 -2.21 0.94
N GLN A 211 3.88 -2.61 2.19
CA GLN A 211 3.76 -4.03 2.55
C GLN A 211 2.49 -4.66 1.96
N CYS A 212 1.37 -3.94 1.94
CA CYS A 212 0.16 -4.36 1.22
C CYS A 212 0.46 -4.55 -0.27
N GLN A 213 1.10 -3.58 -0.92
CA GLN A 213 1.46 -3.72 -2.33
C GLN A 213 2.37 -4.93 -2.59
N ALA A 214 3.34 -5.20 -1.72
CA ALA A 214 4.18 -6.38 -1.81
C ALA A 214 3.38 -7.68 -1.62
N HIS A 215 2.35 -7.66 -0.76
CA HIS A 215 1.42 -8.78 -0.57
C HIS A 215 0.53 -8.99 -1.80
N ASP A 216 -0.03 -7.93 -2.36
CA ASP A 216 -0.84 -7.96 -3.59
C ASP A 216 -0.02 -8.57 -4.74
N MET A 217 1.26 -8.20 -4.86
CA MET A 217 2.16 -8.77 -5.87
C MET A 217 2.39 -10.27 -5.68
N ARG A 218 2.45 -10.78 -4.45
CA ARG A 218 2.54 -12.23 -4.18
C ARG A 218 1.24 -12.94 -4.52
N HIS A 219 0.11 -12.32 -4.22
CA HIS A 219 -1.19 -12.86 -4.57
C HIS A 219 -1.31 -12.99 -6.09
N ILE A 220 -0.94 -11.93 -6.82
CA ILE A 220 -0.86 -11.88 -8.28
C ILE A 220 0.03 -13.01 -8.82
N LEU A 221 1.25 -13.19 -8.30
CA LEU A 221 2.14 -14.29 -8.68
C LEU A 221 1.57 -15.69 -8.44
N SER A 222 0.52 -15.81 -7.62
CA SER A 222 -0.10 -17.07 -7.24
C SER A 222 -1.44 -17.31 -7.93
N LEU A 223 -1.88 -16.43 -8.85
CA LEU A 223 -3.19 -16.53 -9.50
C LEU A 223 -3.37 -17.79 -10.35
N ASN A 224 -2.28 -18.45 -10.73
CA ASN A 224 -2.32 -19.74 -11.44
C ASN A 224 -2.51 -20.95 -10.51
N LYS A 225 -2.44 -20.72 -9.20
CA LYS A 225 -2.76 -21.75 -8.20
C LYS A 225 -4.25 -21.70 -7.92
N ASP A 226 -4.83 -22.87 -7.62
CA ASP A 226 -6.24 -22.97 -7.22
C ASP A 226 -6.58 -22.09 -6.01
N HIS A 227 -5.58 -21.76 -5.18
CA HIS A 227 -5.72 -20.89 -4.02
C HIS A 227 -4.39 -20.23 -3.62
N PHE A 228 -4.47 -19.05 -3.02
CA PHE A 228 -3.35 -18.37 -2.38
C PHE A 228 -3.17 -18.86 -0.93
N SER A 229 -2.05 -19.51 -0.65
CA SER A 229 -1.75 -20.12 0.64
C SER A 229 -0.84 -19.24 1.53
N PHE A 230 -0.69 -19.61 2.80
CA PHE A 230 0.23 -18.93 3.72
C PHE A 230 1.70 -19.09 3.31
N ASP A 231 2.03 -20.17 2.60
CA ASP A 231 3.37 -20.38 2.05
C ASP A 231 3.65 -19.44 0.89
N ASP A 232 2.63 -19.16 0.07
CA ASP A 232 2.72 -18.20 -1.04
C ASP A 232 2.91 -16.77 -0.56
N ALA A 233 2.26 -16.42 0.55
CA ALA A 233 2.48 -15.14 1.20
C ALA A 233 3.93 -15.00 1.68
N ASN A 234 4.57 -16.07 2.16
CA ASN A 234 5.96 -16.06 2.64
C ASN A 234 6.24 -14.91 3.65
N LEU A 235 5.30 -14.69 4.57
CA LEU A 235 5.33 -13.63 5.58
C LEU A 235 5.28 -14.13 7.03
N PHE A 236 4.89 -15.38 7.25
CA PHE A 236 4.44 -15.88 8.55
C PHE A 236 5.31 -17.04 9.04
N SER A 237 5.55 -17.12 10.35
CA SER A 237 6.07 -18.34 10.96
C SER A 237 4.98 -19.42 11.03
N GLU A 238 5.34 -20.69 11.22
CA GLU A 238 4.36 -21.77 11.34
C GLU A 238 3.38 -21.57 12.51
N GLU A 239 3.88 -21.02 13.62
CA GLU A 239 3.05 -20.66 14.77
C GLU A 239 2.05 -19.56 14.39
N GLU A 240 2.52 -18.48 13.77
CA GLU A 240 1.67 -17.35 13.35
C GLU A 240 0.61 -17.78 12.32
N LYS A 241 0.96 -18.67 11.37
CA LYS A 241 0.00 -19.27 10.42
C LYS A 241 -1.14 -19.97 11.16
N SER A 242 -0.81 -20.81 12.14
CA SER A 242 -1.80 -21.55 12.93
C SER A 242 -2.75 -20.61 13.68
N GLU A 243 -2.23 -19.52 14.23
CA GLU A 243 -3.04 -18.51 14.93
C GLU A 243 -4.02 -17.81 13.98
N TRP A 244 -3.57 -17.37 12.80
CA TRP A 244 -4.46 -16.75 11.79
C TRP A 244 -5.54 -17.73 11.30
N ILE A 245 -5.19 -19.00 11.10
CA ILE A 245 -6.13 -20.05 10.70
C ILE A 245 -7.18 -20.30 11.79
N GLN A 246 -6.78 -20.31 13.07
CA GLN A 246 -7.71 -20.46 14.20
C GLN A 246 -8.71 -19.31 14.29
N LEU A 247 -8.32 -18.12 13.85
CA LEU A 247 -9.19 -16.95 13.74
C LEU A 247 -10.09 -16.97 12.49
N GLY A 248 -9.97 -17.99 11.65
CA GLY A 248 -10.76 -18.16 10.44
C GLY A 248 -10.33 -17.27 9.27
N LEU A 249 -9.13 -16.68 9.34
CA LEU A 249 -8.59 -15.85 8.25
C LEU A 249 -7.77 -16.70 7.28
N ASN A 250 -7.94 -16.41 5.99
CA ASN A 250 -7.06 -16.95 4.95
C ASN A 250 -5.75 -16.13 4.84
N ALA A 251 -4.81 -16.62 4.03
CA ALA A 251 -3.50 -15.99 3.86
C ALA A 251 -3.57 -14.57 3.28
N GLU A 252 -4.54 -14.33 2.39
CA GLU A 252 -4.78 -13.01 1.80
C GLU A 252 -5.17 -12.01 2.88
N GLN A 253 -6.21 -12.33 3.66
CA GLN A 253 -6.73 -11.47 4.73
C GLN A 253 -5.67 -11.24 5.82
N ALA A 254 -5.03 -12.31 6.30
CA ALA A 254 -3.98 -12.22 7.31
C ALA A 254 -2.81 -11.33 6.86
N GLY A 255 -2.45 -11.36 5.58
CA GLY A 255 -1.35 -10.56 5.05
C GLY A 255 -1.62 -9.06 5.12
N TYR A 256 -2.86 -8.62 4.90
CA TYR A 256 -3.24 -7.22 5.08
C TYR A 256 -3.14 -6.79 6.54
N TRP A 257 -3.69 -7.55 7.48
CA TRP A 257 -3.57 -7.25 8.92
C TRP A 257 -2.10 -7.18 9.36
N ARG A 258 -1.31 -8.15 8.89
CA ARG A 258 0.12 -8.22 9.18
C ARG A 258 0.90 -7.03 8.60
N ALA A 259 0.50 -6.53 7.43
CA ALA A 259 1.10 -5.36 6.79
C ALA A 259 0.91 -4.07 7.61
N TYR A 260 -0.16 -3.98 8.40
CA TYR A 260 -0.38 -2.90 9.37
C TYR A 260 0.25 -3.19 10.75
N ASP A 261 1.17 -4.17 10.81
CA ASP A 261 1.81 -4.68 12.02
C ASP A 261 0.80 -5.19 13.07
N ILE A 262 -0.41 -5.60 12.69
CA ILE A 262 -1.42 -6.14 13.61
C ILE A 262 -1.24 -7.65 13.72
N SER A 263 -0.99 -8.14 14.93
CA SER A 263 -0.84 -9.57 15.23
C SER A 263 -2.18 -10.30 15.30
N PRO A 264 -2.21 -11.65 15.26
CA PRO A 264 -3.43 -12.44 15.46
C PRO A 264 -4.19 -12.07 16.74
N LEU A 265 -3.46 -11.85 17.85
CA LEU A 265 -4.05 -11.47 19.12
C LEU A 265 -4.74 -10.10 19.03
N GLU A 266 -4.03 -9.08 18.55
CA GLU A 266 -4.57 -7.73 18.40
C GLU A 266 -5.74 -7.67 17.42
N PHE A 267 -5.71 -8.47 16.34
CA PHE A 267 -6.80 -8.56 15.38
C PHE A 267 -8.14 -8.85 16.05
N SER A 268 -8.15 -9.78 17.01
CA SER A 268 -9.36 -10.14 17.74
C SER A 268 -9.92 -8.94 18.52
N ASP A 269 -9.04 -8.17 19.14
CA ASP A 269 -9.41 -6.96 19.90
C ASP A 269 -9.99 -5.89 18.97
N TRP A 270 -9.31 -5.58 17.85
CA TRP A 270 -9.76 -4.62 16.85
C TRP A 270 -11.14 -4.99 16.27
N ILE A 271 -11.34 -6.25 15.89
CA ILE A 271 -12.59 -6.73 15.31
C ILE A 271 -13.73 -6.68 16.33
N SER A 272 -13.46 -7.06 17.59
CA SER A 272 -14.48 -7.05 18.65
C SER A 272 -15.05 -5.66 18.92
N LEU A 273 -14.30 -4.61 18.59
CA LEU A 273 -14.67 -3.20 18.76
C LEU A 273 -15.14 -2.53 17.47
N GLY A 274 -15.39 -3.32 16.41
CA GLY A 274 -15.99 -2.86 15.17
C GLY A 274 -15.02 -2.35 14.10
N PHE A 275 -13.71 -2.54 14.28
CA PHE A 275 -12.71 -2.20 13.26
C PHE A 275 -12.50 -3.37 12.31
N PHE A 276 -13.33 -3.48 11.27
CA PHE A 276 -13.30 -4.62 10.33
C PHE A 276 -12.25 -4.51 9.22
N GLU A 277 -11.63 -3.34 9.07
CA GLU A 277 -10.65 -3.08 8.02
C GLU A 277 -9.24 -2.87 8.61
N ALA A 278 -8.29 -3.68 8.15
CA ALA A 278 -6.88 -3.61 8.58
C ALA A 278 -6.29 -2.19 8.43
N ARG A 279 -6.67 -1.47 7.37
CA ARG A 279 -6.21 -0.09 7.12
C ARG A 279 -6.71 0.88 8.20
N ILE A 280 -7.98 0.75 8.61
CA ILE A 280 -8.57 1.63 9.63
C ILE A 280 -7.90 1.33 10.98
N ALA A 281 -7.87 0.07 11.40
CA ALA A 281 -7.19 -0.34 12.63
C ALA A 281 -5.70 0.06 12.64
N GLY A 282 -5.02 -0.12 11.51
CA GLY A 282 -3.64 0.29 11.31
C GLY A 282 -3.42 1.80 11.44
N ALA A 283 -4.37 2.63 10.97
CA ALA A 283 -4.31 4.08 11.11
C ALA A 283 -4.39 4.54 12.58
N TRP A 284 -5.23 3.88 13.38
CA TRP A 284 -5.33 4.11 14.82
C TRP A 284 -4.07 3.63 15.55
N LYS A 285 -3.64 2.38 15.29
CA LYS A 285 -2.44 1.79 15.88
C LYS A 285 -1.19 2.62 15.60
N ALA A 286 -1.02 3.05 14.35
CA ALA A 286 0.11 3.88 13.92
C ALA A 286 0.21 5.21 14.68
N ARG A 287 -0.91 5.69 15.25
CA ARG A 287 -1.02 6.91 16.05
C ARG A 287 -0.97 6.65 17.56
N GLY A 288 -0.64 5.43 17.96
CA GLY A 288 -0.49 5.06 19.37
C GLY A 288 -1.82 4.92 20.12
N PHE A 289 -2.89 4.58 19.40
CA PHE A 289 -4.13 4.12 20.02
C PHE A 289 -4.14 2.61 20.09
N ASP A 290 -4.46 2.08 21.27
CA ASP A 290 -4.93 0.71 21.40
C ASP A 290 -6.40 0.59 20.91
N PRO A 291 -6.92 -0.63 20.71
CA PRO A 291 -8.28 -0.83 20.21
C PRO A 291 -9.37 -0.15 21.03
N GLU A 292 -9.27 -0.20 22.37
CA GLU A 292 -10.28 0.37 23.28
C GLU A 292 -10.31 1.91 23.19
N ALA A 293 -9.13 2.54 23.24
CA ALA A 293 -9.00 3.97 23.08
C ALA A 293 -9.52 4.39 21.70
N ALA A 294 -9.10 3.72 20.62
CA ALA A 294 -9.58 4.00 19.28
C ALA A 294 -11.11 3.92 19.18
N HIS A 295 -11.72 2.90 19.79
CA HIS A 295 -13.16 2.73 19.80
C HIS A 295 -13.88 3.94 20.43
N LEU A 296 -13.41 4.42 21.58
CA LEU A 296 -14.02 5.56 22.28
C LEU A 296 -14.01 6.84 21.41
N TRP A 297 -12.94 7.09 20.66
CA TRP A 297 -12.89 8.23 19.73
C TRP A 297 -13.77 8.00 18.49
N ALA A 298 -13.74 6.80 17.93
CA ALA A 298 -14.50 6.44 16.73
C ALA A 298 -16.02 6.55 16.94
N ILE A 299 -16.55 6.14 18.11
CA ILE A 299 -17.99 6.25 18.39
C ILE A 299 -18.48 7.70 18.53
N GLN A 300 -17.58 8.63 18.82
CA GLN A 300 -17.87 10.08 18.81
C GLN A 300 -17.62 10.71 17.43
N GLY A 301 -17.41 9.89 16.40
CA GLY A 301 -17.26 10.34 15.02
C GLY A 301 -15.90 10.98 14.71
N PHE A 302 -14.89 10.76 15.54
CA PHE A 302 -13.52 11.19 15.23
C PHE A 302 -12.81 10.12 14.40
N ASP A 303 -12.05 10.56 13.39
CA ASP A 303 -11.07 9.68 12.76
C ASP A 303 -9.75 9.63 13.55
N ALA A 304 -8.86 8.72 13.15
CA ALA A 304 -7.58 8.51 13.83
C ALA A 304 -6.69 9.76 13.85
N SER A 305 -6.73 10.57 12.79
CA SER A 305 -5.95 11.79 12.65
C SER A 305 -6.50 12.90 13.53
N GLU A 306 -7.82 13.11 13.53
CA GLU A 306 -8.47 14.08 14.41
C GLU A 306 -8.24 13.76 15.89
N ALA A 307 -8.46 12.49 16.27
CA ALA A 307 -8.24 12.03 17.64
C ALA A 307 -6.77 12.22 18.09
N PHE A 308 -5.83 11.94 17.19
CA PHE A 308 -4.42 12.17 17.45
C PHE A 308 -4.11 13.66 17.65
N LEU A 309 -4.63 14.55 16.80
CA LEU A 309 -4.44 15.99 16.93
C LEU A 309 -5.05 16.53 18.23
N CYS A 310 -6.21 16.03 18.65
CA CYS A 310 -6.80 16.35 19.95
C CYS A 310 -5.86 15.94 21.10
N ARG A 311 -5.36 14.69 21.12
CA ARG A 311 -4.40 14.23 22.13
C ARG A 311 -3.12 15.05 22.14
N TYR A 312 -2.61 15.40 20.96
CA TYR A 312 -1.43 16.24 20.81
C TYR A 312 -1.66 17.66 21.37
N GLY A 313 -2.87 18.20 21.19
CA GLY A 313 -3.33 19.47 21.77
C GLY A 313 -3.66 19.42 23.26
N GLY A 314 -3.50 18.26 23.92
CA GLY A 314 -3.78 18.07 25.34
C GLY A 314 -5.22 17.67 25.68
N ILE A 315 -6.08 17.46 24.67
CA ILE A 315 -7.44 16.95 24.85
C ILE A 315 -7.36 15.44 24.97
N THR A 316 -7.65 14.93 26.17
CA THR A 316 -7.42 13.51 26.49
C THR A 316 -8.66 12.63 26.40
N SER A 317 -9.83 13.20 26.15
CA SER A 317 -11.09 12.46 26.01
C SER A 317 -11.89 12.88 24.77
N PRO A 318 -12.58 11.93 24.11
CA PRO A 318 -13.50 12.22 23.01
C PRO A 318 -14.63 13.19 23.39
N GLU A 319 -15.15 13.11 24.61
CA GLU A 319 -16.25 13.97 25.08
C GLU A 319 -15.83 15.43 25.20
N GLU A 320 -14.60 15.68 25.66
CA GLU A 320 -14.03 17.02 25.70
C GLU A 320 -13.83 17.58 24.28
N ALA A 321 -13.32 16.75 23.36
CA ALA A 321 -13.14 17.14 21.97
C ALA A 321 -14.48 17.49 21.29
N GLU A 322 -15.52 16.69 21.52
CA GLU A 322 -16.86 16.94 20.96
C GLU A 322 -17.50 18.20 21.54
N ARG A 323 -17.32 18.47 22.84
CA ARG A 323 -17.75 19.73 23.45
C ARG A 323 -17.08 20.93 22.79
N MET A 324 -15.77 20.86 22.55
CA MET A 324 -15.04 21.93 21.86
C MET A 324 -15.50 22.11 20.40
N ARG A 325 -15.78 21.01 19.69
CA ARG A 325 -16.35 21.04 18.33
C ARG A 325 -17.71 21.73 18.31
N SER A 326 -18.56 21.46 19.31
CA SER A 326 -19.89 22.07 19.44
C SER A 326 -19.86 23.57 19.77
N GLU A 327 -18.82 24.05 20.47
CA GLU A 327 -18.69 25.48 20.81
C GLU A 327 -18.23 26.36 19.63
N LEU A 328 -17.68 25.74 18.57
CA LEU A 328 -17.19 26.44 17.38
C LEU A 328 -18.26 26.67 16.30
N HIS A 329 -19.45 26.07 16.45
CA HIS A 329 -20.56 26.11 15.48
C HIS A 329 -21.75 26.95 15.97
#